data_AF-A0A7W0APD7-F1
#
_entry.id   AF-A0A7W0APD7-F1
#
_cell.length_a   1.000
_cell.length_b   1.000
_cell.length_c   1.000
_cell.angle_alpha   90.00
_cell.angle_beta   90.00
_cell.angle_gamma   90.00
#
_symmetry.space_group_name_H-M   'P 1'
#
loop_
_entity.id
_entity.type
_entity.pdbx_description
1 polymer ?
#
loop_
_entity_poly.entity_id
_entity_poly.type
_entity_poly.pdbx_seq_one_letter_code
_entity_poly.pdbx_strand_id
1 'polypeptide(L)'
;MGKRSRKRGGEGGLPVSRAGETRAERDAARNERARRAKAAGDPSPKTLKPRPGRTTAEDRPRALWAPFPLTELLTLAGIALMVWGFIKGAGQDGNSRIAAGLAIASIAGLELALREHVTGFRSHTTLLAGAVGILAIVGLGLGAGVKILGVLLVVGLVGFAAAFFGLRELFKRRSGGLSFR
;
A
#
# COMPACT_ATOMS: atom_id res chain seq x y z
N MET A 1 -0.96 -50.09 32.46
CA MET A 1 -0.35 -49.12 33.40
C MET A 1 -0.46 -47.71 32.85
N GLY A 2 -1.22 -46.85 33.52
CA GLY A 2 -1.48 -45.48 33.08
C GLY A 2 -0.59 -44.44 33.76
N LYS A 3 -0.46 -43.28 33.13
CA LYS A 3 -0.18 -42.01 33.81
C LYS A 3 -1.15 -40.94 33.28
N ARG A 4 -2.26 -40.79 34.01
CA ARG A 4 -3.22 -39.69 33.86
C ARG A 4 -2.53 -38.42 34.37
N SER A 5 -2.30 -37.45 33.47
CA SER A 5 -1.81 -36.13 33.84
C SER A 5 -2.95 -35.31 34.43
N ARG A 6 -2.74 -34.81 35.66
CA ARG A 6 -3.72 -34.13 36.51
C ARG A 6 -4.16 -32.79 35.89
N LYS A 7 -5.43 -32.75 35.47
CA LYS A 7 -6.22 -31.52 35.30
C LYS A 7 -6.43 -30.90 36.69
N ARG A 8 -5.61 -29.90 37.05
CA ARG A 8 -5.89 -29.04 38.21
C ARG A 8 -7.01 -28.08 37.82
N GLY A 9 -8.18 -28.28 38.44
CA GLY A 9 -9.23 -27.30 38.49
C GLY A 9 -8.78 -26.07 39.27
N GLY A 10 -9.11 -24.91 38.73
CA GLY A 10 -9.20 -23.66 39.45
C GLY A 10 -10.55 -23.06 39.08
N GLU A 11 -11.55 -23.32 39.93
CA GLU A 11 -12.77 -22.52 40.00
C GLU A 11 -12.43 -21.14 40.57
N GLY A 12 -13.21 -20.13 40.17
CA GLY A 12 -13.23 -18.83 40.85
C GLY A 12 -12.48 -17.72 40.12
N GLY A 13 -13.02 -17.25 39.00
CA GLY A 13 -12.57 -16.02 38.36
C GLY A 13 -13.65 -15.49 37.43
N LEU A 14 -14.55 -14.69 37.99
CA LEU A 14 -15.58 -13.94 37.26
C LEU A 14 -14.98 -13.27 36.01
N PRO A 15 -15.72 -13.20 34.87
CA PRO A 15 -15.27 -12.41 33.74
C PRO A 15 -15.32 -10.93 34.13
N VAL A 16 -14.19 -10.38 34.56
CA VAL A 16 -14.05 -8.92 34.71
C VAL A 16 -14.16 -8.33 33.31
N SER A 17 -15.29 -7.68 33.08
CA SER A 17 -15.64 -6.97 31.86
C SER A 17 -14.58 -5.91 31.54
N ARG A 18 -13.74 -6.16 30.52
CA ARG A 18 -12.73 -5.22 29.98
C ARG A 18 -13.38 -4.11 29.13
N ALA A 19 -14.53 -3.60 29.53
CA ALA A 19 -15.33 -2.66 28.74
C ALA A 19 -14.96 -1.18 28.97
N GLY A 20 -14.03 -0.86 29.89
CA GLY A 20 -13.70 0.53 30.24
C GLY A 20 -12.22 0.89 30.26
N GLU A 21 -11.30 -0.05 30.01
CA GLU A 21 -9.87 0.25 30.12
C GLU A 21 -9.43 1.20 29.01
N THR A 22 -8.81 2.30 29.41
CA THR A 22 -8.24 3.27 28.47
C THR A 22 -7.02 2.68 27.77
N ARG A 23 -6.65 3.24 26.62
CA ARG A 23 -5.44 2.81 25.89
C ARG A 23 -4.19 2.91 26.77
N ALA A 24 -4.13 3.92 27.63
CA ALA A 24 -3.05 4.15 28.58
C ALA A 24 -2.94 3.04 29.64
N GLU A 25 -4.05 2.58 30.21
CA GLU A 25 -4.04 1.49 31.20
C GLU A 25 -3.61 0.16 30.60
N ARG A 26 -4.02 -0.12 29.35
CA ARG A 26 -3.55 -1.31 28.63
C ARG A 26 -2.05 -1.26 28.36
N ASP A 27 -1.51 -0.10 28.02
CA ASP A 27 -0.07 0.09 27.77
C ASP A 27 0.74 -0.01 29.08
N ALA A 28 0.22 0.54 30.18
CA ALA A 28 0.82 0.42 31.51
C ALA A 28 0.88 -1.05 31.98
N ALA A 29 -0.22 -1.80 31.85
CA ALA A 29 -0.27 -3.21 32.20
C ALA A 29 0.67 -4.06 31.34
N ARG A 30 0.87 -3.72 30.06
CA ARG A 30 1.83 -4.39 29.18
C ARG A 30 3.28 -4.12 29.63
N ASN A 31 3.59 -2.88 29.99
CA ASN A 31 4.91 -2.49 30.47
C ASN A 31 5.26 -3.14 31.81
N GLU A 32 4.29 -3.26 32.71
CA GLU A 32 4.49 -3.91 34.00
C GLU A 32 4.77 -5.41 33.82
N ARG A 33 4.02 -6.10 32.95
CA ARG A 33 4.30 -7.51 32.60
C ARG A 33 5.69 -7.68 32.00
N ALA A 34 6.12 -6.78 31.11
CA ALA A 34 7.45 -6.81 30.52
C ALA A 34 8.56 -6.61 31.57
N ARG A 35 8.36 -5.71 32.55
CA ARG A 35 9.29 -5.50 33.66
C ARG A 35 9.37 -6.72 34.58
N ARG A 36 8.23 -7.33 34.93
CA ARG A 36 8.18 -8.54 35.75
C ARG A 36 8.87 -9.73 35.06
N ALA A 37 8.68 -9.89 33.75
CA ALA A 37 9.36 -10.92 32.96
C ALA A 37 10.89 -10.71 32.94
N LYS A 38 11.36 -9.47 32.78
CA LYS A 38 12.80 -9.14 32.89
C LYS A 38 13.37 -9.41 34.28
N ALA A 39 12.64 -9.07 35.33
CA ALA A 39 13.06 -9.28 36.71
C ALA A 39 13.10 -10.77 37.11
N ALA A 40 12.24 -11.60 36.51
CA ALA A 40 12.21 -13.04 36.74
C ALA A 40 13.37 -13.82 36.07
N GLY A 41 14.26 -13.14 35.35
CA GLY A 41 15.36 -13.80 34.62
C GLY A 41 14.90 -14.69 33.47
N ASP A 42 13.61 -14.59 33.09
CA ASP A 42 13.05 -15.30 31.95
C ASP A 42 13.78 -14.77 30.70
N PRO A 43 14.42 -15.61 29.88
CA PRO A 43 15.14 -15.16 28.70
C PRO A 43 14.25 -14.22 27.91
N SER A 44 14.74 -12.97 27.79
CA SER A 44 14.18 -11.88 26.99
C SER A 44 13.36 -12.46 25.85
N PRO A 45 12.05 -12.12 25.71
CA PRO A 45 11.14 -12.82 24.83
C PRO A 45 11.83 -12.98 23.50
N LYS A 46 12.21 -14.23 23.18
CA LYS A 46 12.98 -14.60 21.99
C LYS A 46 12.43 -13.72 20.88
N THR A 47 13.27 -12.83 20.35
CA THR A 47 12.95 -11.91 19.26
C THR A 47 11.98 -12.64 18.36
N LEU A 48 10.69 -12.27 18.45
CA LEU A 48 9.64 -12.99 17.76
C LEU A 48 10.10 -12.99 16.31
N LYS A 49 10.43 -14.18 15.77
CA LYS A 49 10.86 -14.31 14.38
C LYS A 49 9.91 -13.44 13.57
N PRO A 50 10.41 -12.45 12.81
CA PRO A 50 9.58 -11.53 12.07
C PRO A 50 8.49 -12.34 11.38
N ARG A 51 7.24 -12.01 11.68
CA ARG A 51 6.09 -12.74 11.15
C ARG A 51 6.29 -12.77 9.63
N PRO A 52 6.36 -13.95 8.98
CA PRO A 52 6.60 -14.00 7.55
C PRO A 52 5.56 -13.13 6.85
N GLY A 53 6.03 -12.09 6.14
CA GLY A 53 5.17 -11.09 5.48
C GLY A 53 5.19 -9.67 6.06
N ARG A 54 5.90 -9.40 7.17
CA ARG A 54 6.07 -8.03 7.67
C ARG A 54 7.36 -7.42 7.12
N THR A 55 7.25 -6.73 5.98
CA THR A 55 8.35 -5.94 5.40
C THR A 55 8.58 -4.67 6.23
N THR A 56 9.84 -4.27 6.40
CA THR A 56 10.20 -3.02 7.07
C THR A 56 10.51 -1.92 6.06
N ALA A 57 10.67 -0.67 6.51
CA ALA A 57 10.97 0.45 5.62
C ALA A 57 12.33 0.27 4.91
N GLU A 58 13.23 -0.48 5.52
CA GLU A 58 14.54 -0.85 5.01
C GLU A 58 14.45 -1.89 3.88
N ASP A 59 13.39 -2.68 3.83
CA ASP A 59 13.11 -3.65 2.75
C ASP A 59 12.52 -2.98 1.50
N ARG A 60 12.22 -1.68 1.56
CA ARG A 60 11.60 -0.96 0.44
C ARG A 60 12.57 -0.89 -0.74
N PRO A 61 12.11 -1.18 -1.97
CA PRO A 61 12.95 -1.05 -3.15
C PRO A 61 13.54 0.35 -3.26
N ARG A 62 14.86 0.43 -3.48
CA ARG A 62 15.54 1.70 -3.76
C ARG A 62 14.94 2.37 -5.01
N ALA A 63 14.97 3.70 -5.04
CA ALA A 63 14.59 4.46 -6.23
C ALA A 63 15.48 4.10 -7.42
N LEU A 64 14.92 4.13 -8.64
CA LEU A 64 15.68 3.85 -9.87
C LEU A 64 16.86 4.82 -10.04
N TRP A 65 16.67 6.03 -9.54
CA TRP A 65 17.61 7.14 -9.63
C TRP A 65 18.38 7.36 -8.33
N ALA A 66 18.26 6.48 -7.32
CA ALA A 66 18.95 6.67 -6.05
C ALA A 66 20.46 6.85 -6.25
N PRO A 67 21.08 7.88 -5.64
CA PRO A 67 20.57 8.72 -4.55
C PRO A 67 19.77 9.97 -4.97
N PHE A 68 19.58 10.22 -6.26
CA PHE A 68 18.90 11.41 -6.76
C PHE A 68 17.36 11.33 -6.58
N PRO A 69 16.72 12.28 -5.87
CA PRO A 69 15.30 12.22 -5.51
C PRO A 69 14.37 12.69 -6.65
N LEU A 70 14.50 12.09 -7.84
CA LEU A 70 13.74 12.52 -9.02
C LEU A 70 12.22 12.39 -8.81
N THR A 71 11.77 11.31 -8.17
CA THR A 71 10.34 11.06 -7.93
C THR A 71 9.74 12.11 -7.00
N GLU A 72 10.47 12.50 -5.95
CA GLU A 72 10.08 13.55 -5.00
C GLU A 72 10.05 14.92 -5.69
N LEU A 73 11.04 15.21 -6.55
CA LEU A 73 11.08 16.45 -7.33
C LEU A 73 9.92 16.54 -8.32
N LEU A 74 9.59 15.47 -9.03
CA LEU A 74 8.44 15.43 -9.93
C LEU A 74 7.11 15.60 -9.16
N THR A 75 6.99 14.96 -8.01
CA THR A 75 5.81 15.12 -7.14
C THR A 75 5.66 16.58 -6.68
N LEU A 76 6.77 17.19 -6.23
CA LEU A 76 6.79 18.60 -5.81
C LEU A 76 6.44 19.53 -6.97
N ALA A 77 7.02 19.31 -8.15
CA ALA A 77 6.74 20.10 -9.34
C ALA A 77 5.26 19.99 -9.76
N GLY A 78 4.68 18.78 -9.71
CA GLY A 78 3.27 18.56 -9.98
C GLY A 78 2.36 19.30 -9.00
N ILE A 79 2.65 19.23 -7.70
CA ILE A 79 1.92 19.98 -6.66
C ILE A 79 2.03 21.48 -6.89
N ALA A 80 3.23 21.99 -7.16
CA ALA A 80 3.45 23.41 -7.41
C ALA A 80 2.66 23.92 -8.62
N LEU A 81 2.61 23.14 -9.72
CA LEU A 81 1.80 23.47 -10.90
C LEU A 81 0.29 23.49 -10.60
N MET A 82 -0.20 22.53 -9.81
CA MET A 82 -1.61 22.51 -9.41
C MET A 82 -1.95 23.72 -8.54
N VAL A 83 -1.14 24.02 -7.52
CA VAL A 83 -1.32 25.20 -6.65
C VAL A 83 -1.29 26.49 -7.47
N TRP A 84 -0.32 26.62 -8.39
CA TRP A 84 -0.25 27.76 -9.30
C TRP A 84 -1.51 27.88 -10.17
N GLY A 85 -1.97 26.76 -10.74
CA GLY A 85 -3.18 26.71 -11.55
C GLY A 85 -4.41 27.18 -10.78
N PHE A 86 -4.56 26.75 -9.52
CA PHE A 86 -5.63 27.21 -8.63
C PHE A 86 -5.54 28.71 -8.33
N ILE A 87 -4.36 29.23 -8.05
CA ILE A 87 -4.15 30.66 -7.77
C ILE A 87 -4.51 31.53 -8.99
N LYS A 88 -4.22 31.06 -10.21
CA LYS A 88 -4.57 31.77 -11.44
C LYS A 88 -6.08 31.75 -11.76
N GLY A 89 -6.86 30.90 -11.09
CA GLY A 89 -8.32 30.83 -11.23
C GLY A 89 -8.81 29.96 -12.38
N ALA A 90 -10.14 29.85 -12.50
CA ALA A 90 -10.83 29.04 -13.49
C ALA A 90 -10.78 29.68 -14.89
N GLY A 91 -9.65 29.49 -15.56
CA GLY A 91 -9.45 29.82 -16.97
C GLY A 91 -8.75 28.67 -17.71
N GLN A 92 -8.74 28.71 -19.04
CA GLN A 92 -8.08 27.68 -19.87
C GLN A 92 -6.63 27.44 -19.44
N ASP A 93 -5.93 28.52 -19.11
CA ASP A 93 -4.58 28.57 -18.59
C ASP A 93 -4.42 27.93 -17.21
N GLY A 94 -5.35 28.16 -16.29
CA GLY A 94 -5.34 27.56 -14.96
C GLY A 94 -5.62 26.06 -15.04
N ASN A 95 -6.64 25.68 -15.80
CA ASN A 95 -7.03 24.28 -16.02
C ASN A 95 -5.91 23.47 -16.67
N SER A 96 -5.20 24.04 -17.65
CA SER A 96 -4.07 23.37 -18.31
C SER A 96 -2.92 23.11 -17.34
N ARG A 97 -2.63 24.04 -16.42
CA ARG A 97 -1.59 23.85 -15.38
C ARG A 97 -1.98 22.81 -14.34
N ILE A 98 -3.25 22.78 -13.93
CA ILE A 98 -3.77 21.73 -13.03
C ILE A 98 -3.66 20.36 -13.71
N ALA A 99 -4.08 20.25 -14.98
CA ALA A 99 -4.00 19.01 -15.74
C ALA A 99 -2.54 18.53 -15.91
N ALA A 100 -1.61 19.45 -16.25
CA ALA A 100 -0.19 19.14 -16.35
C ALA A 100 0.40 18.69 -15.01
N GLY A 101 0.08 19.40 -13.92
CA GLY A 101 0.54 19.04 -12.58
C GLY A 101 0.03 17.67 -12.12
N LEU A 102 -1.24 17.36 -12.41
CA LEU A 102 -1.84 16.05 -12.15
C LEU A 102 -1.15 14.94 -12.95
N ALA A 103 -0.85 15.18 -14.23
CA ALA A 103 -0.16 14.21 -15.08
C ALA A 103 1.26 13.90 -14.55
N ILE A 104 2.02 14.94 -14.20
CA ILE A 104 3.38 14.78 -13.65
C ILE A 104 3.36 14.04 -12.31
N ALA A 105 2.48 14.44 -11.38
CA ALA A 105 2.36 13.78 -10.09
C ALA A 105 1.91 12.31 -10.23
N SER A 106 1.01 12.02 -11.19
CA SER A 106 0.56 10.66 -11.48
C SER A 106 1.69 9.78 -12.00
N ILE A 107 2.59 10.31 -12.85
CA ILE A 107 3.77 9.59 -13.33
C ILE A 107 4.72 9.26 -12.18
N ALA A 108 4.97 10.23 -11.28
CA ALA A 108 5.80 10.00 -10.11
C ALA A 108 5.22 8.91 -9.20
N GLY A 109 3.90 8.94 -8.95
CA GLY A 109 3.21 7.90 -8.18
C GLY A 109 3.20 6.53 -8.89
N LEU A 110 3.09 6.52 -10.21
CA LEU A 110 3.08 5.29 -11.02
C LEU A 110 4.43 4.58 -10.99
N GLU A 111 5.53 5.32 -11.07
CA GLU A 111 6.89 4.78 -10.93
C GLU A 111 7.07 4.04 -9.61
N LEU A 112 6.64 4.66 -8.51
CA LEU A 112 6.71 4.07 -7.18
C LEU A 112 5.84 2.81 -7.05
N ALA A 113 4.58 2.90 -7.49
CA ALA A 113 3.65 1.78 -7.45
C ALA A 113 4.15 0.59 -8.28
N LEU A 114 4.74 0.86 -9.45
CA LEU A 114 5.32 -0.17 -10.32
C LEU A 114 6.51 -0.85 -9.64
N ARG A 115 7.43 -0.08 -9.03
CA ARG A 115 8.58 -0.66 -8.33
C ARG A 115 8.17 -1.53 -7.15
N GLU A 116 7.25 -1.06 -6.32
CA GLU A 116 6.76 -1.82 -5.18
C GLU A 116 6.00 -3.08 -5.60
N HIS A 117 5.31 -3.04 -6.73
CA HIS A 117 4.60 -4.17 -7.27
C HIS A 117 5.53 -5.22 -7.88
N VAL A 118 6.48 -4.79 -8.73
CA VAL A 118 7.41 -5.69 -9.45
C VAL A 118 8.37 -6.41 -8.50
N THR A 119 8.65 -5.81 -7.35
CA THR A 119 9.49 -6.39 -6.28
C THR A 119 8.69 -7.27 -5.31
N GLY A 120 7.37 -7.36 -5.44
CA GLY A 120 6.52 -8.13 -4.54
C GLY A 120 6.38 -7.53 -3.13
N PHE A 121 6.77 -6.25 -2.96
CA PHE A 121 6.69 -5.54 -1.68
C PHE A 121 5.23 -5.26 -1.30
N ARG A 122 4.42 -4.75 -2.25
CA ARG A 122 2.99 -4.45 -2.04
C ARG A 122 2.16 -4.60 -3.32
N SER A 123 0.92 -5.09 -3.19
CA SER A 123 0.03 -5.30 -4.34
C SER A 123 -0.65 -3.98 -4.78
N HIS A 124 -0.19 -3.39 -5.89
CA HIS A 124 -0.83 -2.25 -6.56
C HIS A 124 -1.60 -2.64 -7.84
N THR A 125 -1.99 -3.91 -7.98
CA THR A 125 -2.58 -4.48 -9.20
C THR A 125 -3.75 -3.67 -9.75
N THR A 126 -4.74 -3.33 -8.92
CA THR A 126 -5.93 -2.58 -9.36
C THR A 126 -5.59 -1.16 -9.81
N LEU A 127 -4.66 -0.49 -9.11
CA LEU A 127 -4.23 0.86 -9.44
C LEU A 127 -3.48 0.88 -10.78
N LEU A 128 -2.53 -0.04 -10.95
CA LEU A 128 -1.75 -0.16 -12.19
C LEU A 128 -2.64 -0.56 -13.39
N ALA A 129 -3.57 -1.51 -13.19
CA ALA A 129 -4.55 -1.87 -14.21
C ALA A 129 -5.46 -0.69 -14.58
N GLY A 130 -5.89 0.09 -13.58
CA GLY A 130 -6.64 1.34 -13.76
C GLY A 130 -5.88 2.33 -14.63
N ALA A 131 -4.59 2.55 -14.34
CA ALA A 131 -3.74 3.42 -15.13
C ALA A 131 -3.63 2.96 -16.59
N VAL A 132 -3.46 1.65 -16.83
CA VAL A 132 -3.44 1.10 -18.20
C VAL A 132 -4.77 1.33 -18.93
N GLY A 133 -5.90 1.08 -18.26
CA GLY A 133 -7.23 1.31 -18.85
C GLY A 133 -7.46 2.78 -19.22
N ILE A 134 -7.08 3.70 -18.34
CA ILE A 134 -7.18 5.15 -18.60
C ILE A 134 -6.27 5.55 -19.76
N LEU A 135 -5.01 5.09 -19.79
CA LEU A 135 -4.08 5.39 -20.89
C LEU A 135 -4.59 4.85 -22.23
N ALA A 136 -5.21 3.67 -22.24
CA ALA A 136 -5.82 3.10 -23.45
C ALA A 136 -6.98 3.96 -23.97
N ILE A 137 -7.87 4.43 -23.07
CA ILE A 137 -8.97 5.34 -23.42
C ILE A 137 -8.43 6.68 -23.95
N VAL A 138 -7.48 7.29 -23.23
CA VAL A 138 -6.92 8.60 -23.61
C VAL A 138 -6.17 8.49 -24.94
N GLY A 139 -5.31 7.49 -25.10
CA GLY A 139 -4.54 7.28 -26.33
C GLY A 139 -5.44 7.08 -27.55
N LEU A 140 -6.47 6.24 -27.43
CA LEU A 140 -7.42 6.02 -28.53
C LEU A 140 -8.32 7.25 -28.77
N GLY A 141 -8.79 7.90 -27.71
CA GLY A 141 -9.65 9.08 -27.79
C GLY A 141 -8.97 10.28 -28.44
N LEU A 142 -7.66 10.46 -28.23
CA LEU A 142 -6.88 11.50 -28.89
C LEU A 142 -6.69 11.23 -30.39
N GLY A 143 -6.59 9.97 -30.82
CA GLY A 143 -6.40 9.62 -32.23
C GLY A 143 -7.69 9.51 -33.05
N ALA A 144 -8.73 8.91 -32.47
CA ALA A 144 -9.99 8.60 -33.17
C ALA A 144 -11.17 9.54 -32.80
N GLY A 145 -10.97 10.41 -31.80
CA GLY A 145 -12.01 11.30 -31.28
C GLY A 145 -13.00 10.61 -30.34
N VAL A 146 -13.82 11.43 -29.66
CA VAL A 146 -14.76 10.97 -28.62
C VAL A 146 -16.09 10.42 -29.14
N LYS A 147 -16.32 10.47 -30.46
CA LYS A 147 -17.58 10.02 -31.10
C LYS A 147 -17.83 8.52 -30.92
N ILE A 148 -16.79 7.75 -30.62
CA ILE A 148 -16.82 6.29 -30.41
C ILE A 148 -16.77 5.93 -28.93
N LEU A 149 -17.55 6.63 -28.08
CA LEU A 149 -17.49 6.46 -26.62
C LEU A 149 -17.67 5.00 -26.18
N GLY A 150 -18.59 4.25 -26.80
CA GLY A 150 -18.78 2.82 -26.52
C GLY A 150 -17.52 1.99 -26.77
N VAL A 151 -16.81 2.26 -27.88
CA VAL A 151 -15.54 1.60 -28.20
C VAL A 151 -14.46 1.97 -27.20
N LEU A 152 -14.36 3.24 -26.82
CA LEU A 152 -13.40 3.71 -25.80
C LEU A 152 -13.60 2.96 -24.47
N LEU A 153 -14.84 2.83 -24.02
CA LEU A 153 -15.16 2.10 -22.78
C LEU A 153 -14.80 0.63 -22.87
N VAL A 154 -15.10 -0.03 -23.99
CA VAL A 154 -14.72 -1.45 -24.21
C VAL A 154 -13.20 -1.60 -24.22
N VAL A 155 -12.47 -0.73 -24.92
CA VAL A 155 -11.01 -0.75 -24.97
C VAL A 155 -10.40 -0.52 -23.59
N GLY A 156 -10.93 0.43 -22.83
CA GLY A 156 -10.51 0.68 -21.45
C GLY A 156 -10.76 -0.52 -20.54
N LEU A 157 -11.93 -1.15 -20.64
CA LEU A 157 -12.29 -2.33 -19.85
C LEU A 157 -11.40 -3.53 -20.20
N VAL A 158 -11.16 -3.78 -21.50
CA VAL A 158 -10.28 -4.85 -21.98
C VAL A 158 -8.85 -4.60 -21.53
N GLY A 159 -8.33 -3.38 -21.70
CA GLY A 159 -7.00 -2.99 -21.25
C GLY A 159 -6.82 -3.14 -19.74
N PHE A 160 -7.82 -2.70 -18.96
CA PHE A 160 -7.86 -2.90 -17.52
C PHE A 160 -7.83 -4.39 -17.15
N ALA A 161 -8.72 -5.21 -17.73
CA ALA A 161 -8.81 -6.62 -17.40
C ALA A 161 -7.51 -7.35 -17.75
N ALA A 162 -6.97 -7.14 -18.95
CA ALA A 162 -5.72 -7.75 -19.39
C ALA A 162 -4.55 -7.38 -18.46
N ALA A 163 -4.40 -6.10 -18.13
CA ALA A 163 -3.38 -5.62 -17.20
C ALA A 163 -3.59 -6.20 -15.80
N PHE A 164 -4.82 -6.24 -15.31
CA PHE A 164 -5.14 -6.75 -13.98
C PHE A 164 -4.73 -8.22 -13.82
N PHE A 165 -5.11 -9.07 -14.78
CA PHE A 165 -4.74 -10.49 -14.72
C PHE A 165 -3.23 -10.71 -14.90
N GLY A 166 -2.60 -9.99 -15.84
CA GLY A 166 -1.15 -10.08 -16.07
C GLY A 166 -0.33 -9.64 -14.86
N LEU A 167 -0.65 -8.48 -14.29
CA LEU A 167 0.02 -7.93 -13.11
C LEU A 167 -0.23 -8.78 -11.86
N ARG A 168 -1.45 -9.31 -11.68
CA ARG A 168 -1.75 -10.21 -10.57
C ARG A 168 -0.91 -11.47 -10.62
N GLU A 169 -0.73 -12.04 -11.81
CA GLU A 169 0.09 -13.23 -12.01
C GLU A 169 1.58 -12.94 -11.81
N LEU A 170 2.06 -11.80 -12.32
CA LEU A 170 3.42 -11.33 -12.07
C LEU A 170 3.70 -11.18 -10.57
N PHE A 171 2.77 -10.57 -9.82
CA PHE A 171 2.90 -10.39 -8.39
C PHE A 171 2.99 -11.73 -7.65
N LYS A 172 2.11 -12.69 -7.96
CA LYS A 172 2.14 -14.03 -7.35
C LYS A 172 3.48 -14.73 -7.56
N ARG A 173 4.05 -14.62 -8.76
CA ARG A 173 5.37 -15.20 -9.09
C ARG A 173 6.50 -14.55 -8.29
N ARG A 174 6.40 -13.23 -8.04
CA ARG A 174 7.43 -12.45 -7.33
C ARG A 174 7.29 -12.47 -5.82
N SER A 175 6.09 -12.68 -5.28
CA SER A 175 5.80 -12.66 -3.84
C SER A 175 5.94 -14.02 -3.15
N GLY A 176 6.30 -15.08 -3.90
CA GLY A 176 6.37 -16.45 -3.40
C GLY A 176 5.00 -17.12 -3.26
N GLY A 177 4.03 -16.76 -4.11
CA GLY A 177 2.70 -17.37 -4.16
C GLY A 177 1.60 -16.60 -3.43
N LEU A 178 1.89 -15.42 -2.87
CA LEU A 178 0.90 -14.60 -2.18
C LEU A 178 0.12 -13.72 -3.16
N SER A 179 -1.21 -13.72 -3.04
CA SER A 179 -2.08 -12.90 -3.89
C SER A 179 -2.24 -11.46 -3.41
N PHE A 180 -1.93 -11.17 -2.14
CA PHE A 180 -2.04 -9.84 -1.54
C PHE A 180 -1.14 -9.72 -0.30
N ARG A 181 -0.61 -8.53 -0.05
CA ARG A 181 0.17 -8.12 1.13
C ARG A 181 -0.16 -6.69 1.48
#